data_AF-A0A7W8SFX6-F1
#
_entry.id   AF-A0A7W8SFX6-F1
#
_cell.length_a   1.000
_cell.length_b   1.000
_cell.length_c   1.000
_cell.angle_alpha   90.00
_cell.angle_beta   90.00
_cell.angle_gamma   90.00
#
_symmetry.space_group_name_H-M   'P 1'
#
loop_
_entity.id
_entity.type
_entity.pdbx_description
1 polymer ?
#
loop_
_entity_poly.entity_id
_entity_poly.type
_entity_poly.pdbx_seq_one_letter_code
_entity_poly.pdbx_strand_id
1 'polypeptide(L)'
;MSETVRVDHLLSAYRGTGTAVRAARRLRFAGVDGRDVYNVSAPFRAPDGAVVLAGRVEDRADERSETVLFARDDAGTWCPVPGAARPALQDPFVFGHAGVPHLGGVEVVEAVGPDGDPTLRYRTVVLRLADLARPEPAFTGPWGMKDLRFADLPDGRLAVLTRPQGGPDGRGRIGLAVVDSLAALTIADIEEAPRLERLFRPDEWGGVNQAVVLPDGTLGLLGHVARFDTAGDRHYYPMAFRLDPATLWYTAPELLFERRDLPPGPAKRPDLADVVFPGALVPAPGGVTAYCGVGDAEAYEVDLPAPFLVAPGEG
;
A
#
# COMPACT_ATOMS: atom_id res chain seq x y z
N MET A 1 -8.54 21.12 -19.19
CA MET A 1 -9.33 20.31 -18.25
C MET A 1 -8.94 18.87 -18.49
N SER A 2 -8.37 18.16 -17.51
CA SER A 2 -7.87 16.79 -17.71
C SER A 2 -9.04 15.79 -17.84
N GLU A 3 -8.91 14.87 -18.79
CA GLU A 3 -9.83 13.75 -19.00
C GLU A 3 -9.70 12.74 -17.84
N THR A 4 -10.80 12.06 -17.47
CA THR A 4 -10.76 10.97 -16.49
C THR A 4 -9.81 9.88 -16.97
N VAL A 5 -8.88 9.50 -16.10
CA VAL A 5 -7.88 8.47 -16.37
C VAL A 5 -8.57 7.10 -16.47
N ARG A 6 -8.10 6.26 -17.39
CA ARG A 6 -8.67 4.93 -17.67
C ARG A 6 -7.56 3.91 -17.62
N VAL A 7 -7.81 2.75 -17.03
CA VAL A 7 -6.82 1.66 -16.96
C VAL A 7 -6.33 1.28 -18.36
N ASP A 8 -7.19 1.26 -19.38
CA ASP A 8 -6.77 0.97 -20.77
C ASP A 8 -5.81 2.01 -21.34
N HIS A 9 -6.06 3.30 -21.08
CA HIS A 9 -5.20 4.38 -21.56
C HIS A 9 -3.84 4.34 -20.85
N LEU A 10 -3.86 4.11 -19.53
CA LEU A 10 -2.67 3.94 -18.70
C LEU A 10 -1.83 2.74 -19.15
N LEU A 11 -2.45 1.59 -19.39
CA LEU A 11 -1.78 0.39 -19.91
C LEU A 11 -1.23 0.63 -21.32
N SER A 12 -2.01 1.26 -22.20
CA SER A 12 -1.54 1.55 -23.55
C SER A 12 -0.35 2.51 -23.55
N ALA A 13 -0.36 3.52 -22.68
CA ALA A 13 0.75 4.45 -22.51
C ALA A 13 2.00 3.72 -22.00
N TYR A 14 1.88 2.95 -20.92
CA TYR A 14 2.97 2.15 -20.34
C TYR A 14 3.58 1.17 -21.37
N ARG A 15 2.73 0.41 -22.06
CA ARG A 15 3.18 -0.57 -23.06
C ARG A 15 3.80 0.10 -24.29
N GLY A 16 3.40 1.34 -24.60
CA GLY A 16 3.98 2.15 -25.68
C GLY A 16 5.38 2.67 -25.38
N THR A 17 5.74 2.86 -24.09
CA THR A 17 7.09 3.27 -23.68
C THR A 17 8.09 2.11 -23.57
N GLY A 18 7.60 0.86 -23.61
CA GLY A 18 8.38 -0.32 -23.27
C GLY A 18 8.44 -0.57 -21.75
N THR A 19 8.89 -1.75 -21.34
CA THR A 19 8.96 -2.11 -19.92
C THR A 19 10.02 -1.29 -19.19
N ALA A 20 9.62 -0.66 -18.09
CA ALA A 20 10.51 0.08 -17.20
C ALA A 20 11.23 -0.82 -16.18
N VAL A 21 10.86 -2.11 -16.10
CA VAL A 21 11.43 -3.08 -15.17
C VAL A 21 12.86 -3.41 -15.57
N ARG A 22 13.81 -3.07 -14.70
CA ARG A 22 15.24 -3.37 -14.89
C ARG A 22 15.61 -4.73 -14.32
N ALA A 23 15.01 -5.08 -13.18
CA ALA A 23 15.15 -6.38 -12.55
C ALA A 23 13.93 -6.66 -11.66
N ALA A 24 13.54 -7.93 -11.55
CA ALA A 24 12.50 -8.38 -10.64
C ALA A 24 13.00 -9.62 -9.89
N ARG A 25 12.93 -9.59 -8.55
CA ARG A 25 13.42 -10.65 -7.67
C ARG A 25 12.33 -11.02 -6.69
N ARG A 26 11.99 -12.31 -6.62
CA ARG A 26 11.09 -12.81 -5.59
C ARG A 26 11.76 -12.73 -4.22
N LEU A 27 11.06 -12.18 -3.24
CA LEU A 27 11.47 -12.21 -1.84
C LEU A 27 11.40 -13.65 -1.31
N ARG A 28 12.41 -14.05 -0.53
CA ARG A 28 12.45 -15.37 0.11
C ARG A 28 12.09 -15.22 1.56
N PHE A 29 11.14 -16.03 2.02
CA PHE A 29 10.73 -16.09 3.42
C PHE A 29 10.94 -17.49 3.98
N ALA A 30 11.29 -17.57 5.25
CA ALA A 30 11.42 -18.82 6.02
C ALA A 30 10.74 -18.67 7.38
N GLY A 31 10.53 -19.78 8.11
CA GLY A 31 9.97 -19.73 9.48
C GLY A 31 8.48 -19.37 9.57
N VAL A 32 7.72 -19.59 8.49
CA VAL A 32 6.27 -19.33 8.40
C VAL A 32 5.44 -20.58 8.12
N ASP A 33 6.03 -21.77 8.31
CA ASP A 33 5.35 -23.06 8.23
C ASP A 33 4.63 -23.34 6.88
N GLY A 34 5.25 -22.89 5.79
CA GLY A 34 4.73 -23.10 4.42
C GLY A 34 3.58 -22.15 4.03
N ARG A 35 3.22 -21.21 4.89
CA ARG A 35 2.27 -20.13 4.57
C ARG A 35 2.85 -19.14 3.57
N ASP A 36 1.97 -18.54 2.78
CA ASP A 36 2.36 -17.52 1.82
C ASP A 36 2.71 -16.22 2.56
N VAL A 37 3.65 -15.46 1.98
CA VAL A 37 3.98 -14.11 2.45
C VAL A 37 3.91 -13.15 1.28
N TYR A 38 2.99 -12.19 1.37
CA TYR A 38 2.69 -11.24 0.30
C TYR A 38 2.21 -9.90 0.87
N ASN A 39 1.85 -8.95 -0.01
CA ASN A 39 1.42 -7.58 0.33
C ASN A 39 2.28 -6.94 1.43
N VAL A 40 3.59 -6.92 1.19
CA VAL A 40 4.60 -6.48 2.15
C VAL A 40 4.70 -4.96 2.25
N SER A 41 5.17 -4.46 3.39
CA SER A 41 5.53 -3.05 3.58
C SER A 41 6.86 -2.70 2.90
N ALA A 42 7.26 -1.43 2.97
CA ALA A 42 8.67 -1.07 2.82
C ALA A 42 9.50 -1.76 3.93
N PRO A 43 10.77 -2.12 3.66
CA PRO A 43 11.74 -2.25 4.74
C PRO A 43 11.88 -0.93 5.51
N PHE A 44 11.97 -1.02 6.82
CA PHE A 44 12.09 0.13 7.73
C PHE A 44 13.05 -0.18 8.87
N ARG A 45 13.56 0.88 9.51
CA ARG A 45 14.40 0.74 10.71
C ARG A 45 13.51 0.55 11.94
N ALA A 46 13.72 -0.54 12.64
CA ALA A 46 13.17 -0.77 13.98
C ALA A 46 13.82 0.16 15.01
N PRO A 47 13.23 0.33 16.20
CA PRO A 47 13.77 1.17 17.28
C PRO A 47 15.20 0.81 17.72
N ASP A 48 15.59 -0.47 17.59
CA ASP A 48 16.94 -0.96 17.88
C ASP A 48 17.94 -0.74 16.72
N GLY A 49 17.48 -0.16 15.61
CA GLY A 49 18.26 0.14 14.42
C GLY A 49 18.27 -0.98 13.37
N ALA A 50 17.73 -2.17 13.67
CA ALA A 50 17.66 -3.28 12.72
C ALA A 50 16.73 -2.95 11.54
N VAL A 51 17.07 -3.44 10.35
CA VAL A 51 16.19 -3.30 9.18
C VAL A 51 15.22 -4.48 9.17
N VAL A 52 13.93 -4.15 9.22
CA VAL A 52 12.84 -5.13 9.23
C VAL A 52 11.83 -4.82 8.12
N LEU A 53 11.04 -5.81 7.74
CA LEU A 53 9.95 -5.71 6.78
C LEU A 53 8.70 -6.36 7.37
N ALA A 54 7.53 -5.74 7.22
CA ALA A 54 6.27 -6.34 7.61
C ALA A 54 5.66 -7.07 6.40
N GLY A 55 5.21 -8.31 6.59
CA GLY A 55 4.54 -9.10 5.56
C GLY A 55 3.22 -9.67 6.07
N ARG A 56 2.21 -9.72 5.19
CA ARG A 56 0.98 -10.48 5.44
C ARG A 56 1.30 -11.96 5.28
N VAL A 57 1.08 -12.73 6.34
CA VAL A 57 1.29 -14.18 6.36
C VAL A 57 -0.07 -14.86 6.45
N GLU A 58 -0.34 -15.77 5.52
CA GLU A 58 -1.66 -16.38 5.37
C GLU A 58 -1.55 -17.79 4.76
N ASP A 59 -2.43 -18.69 5.17
CA ASP A 59 -2.59 -19.98 4.51
C ASP A 59 -3.20 -19.80 3.11
N ARG A 60 -2.67 -20.50 2.10
CA ARG A 60 -3.16 -20.44 0.71
C ARG A 60 -4.68 -20.58 0.61
N ALA A 61 -5.27 -21.44 1.45
CA ALA A 61 -6.69 -21.79 1.42
C ALA A 61 -7.60 -20.99 2.37
N ASP A 62 -7.06 -20.08 3.19
CA ASP A 62 -7.80 -19.29 4.19
C ASP A 62 -7.62 -17.78 3.93
N GLU A 63 -8.50 -16.93 4.44
CA GLU A 63 -8.40 -15.46 4.39
C GLU A 63 -7.98 -14.86 5.76
N ARG A 64 -7.73 -15.72 6.76
CA ARG A 64 -7.20 -15.34 8.07
C ARG A 64 -5.69 -15.11 7.99
N SER A 65 -5.27 -13.87 8.15
CA SER A 65 -3.86 -13.50 8.14
C SER A 65 -3.37 -12.91 9.45
N GLU A 66 -2.07 -12.97 9.64
CA GLU A 66 -1.34 -12.16 10.61
C GLU A 66 -0.29 -11.32 9.88
N THR A 67 0.04 -10.16 10.45
CA THR A 67 1.21 -9.40 10.02
C THR A 67 2.41 -9.88 10.81
N VAL A 68 3.47 -10.31 10.13
CA VAL A 68 4.72 -10.74 10.76
C VAL A 68 5.84 -9.78 10.38
N LEU A 69 6.67 -9.42 11.37
CA LEU A 69 7.89 -8.65 11.15
C LEU A 69 9.05 -9.61 10.86
N PHE A 70 9.77 -9.34 9.78
CA PHE A 70 10.90 -10.14 9.31
C PHE A 70 12.19 -9.34 9.32
N ALA A 71 13.30 -9.97 9.68
CA ALA A 71 14.65 -9.47 9.46
C ALA A 71 15.34 -10.29 8.36
N ARG A 72 16.24 -9.66 7.61
CA ARG A 72 16.97 -10.31 6.53
C ARG A 72 18.24 -10.97 7.08
N ASP A 73 18.44 -12.26 6.80
CA ASP A 73 19.67 -12.98 7.12
C ASP A 73 20.78 -12.72 6.09
N ASP A 74 21.99 -13.23 6.34
CA ASP A 74 23.15 -13.08 5.46
C ASP A 74 22.96 -13.75 4.09
N ALA A 75 22.08 -14.75 4.01
CA ALA A 75 21.70 -15.38 2.74
C ALA A 75 20.64 -14.57 1.98
N GLY A 76 20.17 -13.46 2.54
CA GLY A 76 19.17 -12.59 1.94
C GLY A 76 17.72 -13.08 2.09
N THR A 77 17.46 -14.03 2.99
CA THR A 77 16.14 -14.57 3.33
C THR A 77 15.53 -13.79 4.49
N TRP A 78 14.24 -13.49 4.40
CA TRP A 78 13.48 -12.81 5.43
C TRP A 78 12.93 -13.84 6.44
N CYS A 79 13.37 -13.73 7.70
CA CYS A 79 13.03 -14.62 8.79
C CYS A 79 12.28 -13.84 9.89
N PRO A 80 11.23 -14.41 10.52
CA PRO A 80 10.49 -13.74 11.58
C PRO A 80 11.41 -13.26 12.70
N VAL A 81 11.19 -12.02 13.14
CA VAL A 81 11.92 -11.45 14.28
C VAL A 81 11.46 -12.16 15.56
N PRO A 82 12.37 -12.83 16.30
CA PRO A 82 11.99 -13.54 17.52
C PRO A 82 11.37 -12.61 18.56
N GLY A 83 10.23 -13.00 19.12
CA GLY A 83 9.53 -12.23 20.15
C GLY A 83 8.76 -11.00 19.66
N ALA A 84 8.85 -10.64 18.38
CA ALA A 84 8.03 -9.57 17.81
C ALA A 84 6.55 -9.96 17.79
N ALA A 85 5.68 -8.96 17.98
CA ALA A 85 4.24 -9.13 17.92
C ALA A 85 3.79 -9.52 16.51
N ARG A 86 2.70 -10.29 16.46
CA ARG A 86 2.03 -10.70 15.22
C ARG A 86 0.57 -10.26 15.24
N PRO A 87 0.27 -8.98 14.98
CA PRO A 87 -1.10 -8.51 15.03
C PRO A 87 -1.93 -9.15 13.91
N ALA A 88 -3.19 -9.45 14.19
CA ALA A 88 -4.16 -9.99 13.23
C ALA A 88 -4.62 -8.91 12.24
N LEU A 89 -3.69 -8.48 11.39
CA LEU A 89 -3.87 -7.43 10.38
C LEU A 89 -3.48 -7.96 9.00
N GLN A 90 -4.26 -7.56 7.99
CA GLN A 90 -3.96 -7.74 6.58
C GLN A 90 -3.20 -6.52 6.02
N ASP A 91 -2.52 -6.72 4.89
CA ASP A 91 -1.91 -5.70 4.03
C ASP A 91 -1.11 -4.61 4.80
N PRO A 92 -0.04 -5.00 5.52
CA PRO A 92 0.71 -4.10 6.37
C PRO A 92 1.40 -2.98 5.57
N PHE A 93 1.41 -1.78 6.14
CA PHE A 93 2.16 -0.64 5.64
C PHE A 93 2.87 0.07 6.79
N VAL A 94 3.92 0.82 6.46
CA VAL A 94 4.71 1.55 7.46
C VAL A 94 4.92 2.99 7.06
N PHE A 95 4.95 3.87 8.07
CA PHE A 95 5.30 5.27 7.91
C PHE A 95 6.01 5.78 9.17
N GLY A 96 6.82 6.81 9.00
CA GLY A 96 7.38 7.55 10.13
C GLY A 96 6.40 8.62 10.58
N HIS A 97 6.19 8.75 11.89
CA HIS A 97 5.47 9.86 12.48
C HIS A 97 6.15 10.28 13.77
N ALA A 98 6.48 11.56 13.91
CA ALA A 98 7.16 12.12 15.08
C ALA A 98 8.44 11.33 15.48
N GLY A 99 9.20 10.88 14.48
CA GLY A 99 10.46 10.13 14.67
C GLY A 99 10.30 8.67 15.09
N VAL A 100 9.07 8.13 15.13
CA VAL A 100 8.81 6.72 15.50
C VAL A 100 8.13 5.99 14.33
N PRO A 101 8.55 4.75 14.00
CA PRO A 101 7.86 3.96 13.00
C PRO A 101 6.47 3.55 13.50
N HIS A 102 5.49 3.65 12.60
CA HIS A 102 4.13 3.17 12.81
C HIS A 102 3.82 2.07 11.81
N LEU A 103 3.15 1.02 12.26
CA LEU A 103 2.65 -0.09 11.48
C LEU A 103 1.15 0.06 11.35
N GLY A 104 0.67 0.24 10.12
CA GLY A 104 -0.74 0.15 9.80
C GLY A 104 -1.08 -1.17 9.13
N GLY A 105 -2.35 -1.55 9.20
CA GLY A 105 -2.90 -2.72 8.51
C GLY A 105 -4.42 -2.74 8.61
N VAL A 106 -5.05 -3.74 7.99
CA VAL A 106 -6.50 -3.90 7.98
C VAL A 106 -6.91 -4.96 9.00
N GLU A 107 -7.66 -4.54 10.02
CA GLU A 107 -8.34 -5.46 10.92
C GLU A 107 -9.59 -5.99 10.22
N VAL A 108 -9.79 -7.31 10.26
CA VAL A 108 -11.00 -7.97 9.75
C VAL A 108 -11.63 -8.74 10.89
N VAL A 109 -12.92 -8.48 11.15
CA VAL A 109 -13.70 -9.15 12.19
C VAL A 109 -14.96 -9.76 11.59
N GLU A 110 -15.32 -10.93 12.11
CA GLU A 110 -16.64 -11.53 11.86
C GLU A 110 -17.72 -10.68 12.54
N ALA A 111 -18.83 -10.48 11.85
CA ALA A 111 -19.98 -9.71 12.31
C ALA A 111 -21.29 -10.34 11.81
N VAL A 112 -22.41 -9.78 12.25
CA VAL A 112 -23.75 -10.17 11.79
C VAL A 112 -24.35 -9.03 10.99
N GLY A 113 -24.77 -9.31 9.76
CA GLY A 113 -25.40 -8.36 8.87
C GLY A 113 -26.84 -8.00 9.29
N PRO A 114 -27.46 -7.01 8.62
CA PRO A 114 -28.82 -6.58 8.91
C PRO A 114 -29.86 -7.72 8.82
N ASP A 115 -29.63 -8.68 7.93
CA ASP A 115 -30.52 -9.83 7.69
C ASP A 115 -30.23 -11.03 8.61
N GLY A 116 -29.29 -10.90 9.54
CA GLY A 116 -28.86 -11.98 10.44
C GLY A 116 -27.77 -12.89 9.89
N ASP A 117 -27.35 -12.69 8.65
CA ASP A 117 -26.29 -13.48 8.01
C ASP A 117 -24.88 -13.07 8.48
N PRO A 118 -23.95 -14.03 8.63
CA PRO A 118 -22.55 -13.73 8.89
C PRO A 118 -21.97 -12.81 7.81
N THR A 119 -21.28 -11.76 8.24
CA THR A 119 -20.60 -10.81 7.37
C THR A 119 -19.21 -10.49 7.92
N LEU A 120 -18.36 -9.88 7.09
CA LEU A 120 -17.05 -9.39 7.52
C LEU A 120 -17.09 -7.86 7.60
N ARG A 121 -16.60 -7.33 8.72
CA ARG A 121 -16.32 -5.90 8.86
C ARG A 121 -14.82 -5.70 8.88
N TYR A 122 -14.39 -4.61 8.26
CA TYR A 122 -12.98 -4.27 8.19
C TYR A 122 -12.75 -2.80 8.45
N ARG A 123 -11.56 -2.46 8.94
CA ARG A 123 -11.10 -1.07 9.11
C ARG A 123 -9.57 -1.02 9.15
N THR A 124 -9.01 0.14 8.83
CA THR A 124 -7.57 0.37 9.05
C THR A 124 -7.28 0.57 10.54
N VAL A 125 -6.25 -0.09 11.07
CA VAL A 125 -5.70 0.12 12.41
C VAL A 125 -4.24 0.54 12.27
N VAL A 126 -3.79 1.46 13.12
CA VAL A 126 -2.39 1.90 13.20
C VAL A 126 -1.85 1.65 14.59
N LEU A 127 -0.67 1.05 14.64
CA LEU A 127 0.08 0.74 15.84
C LEU A 127 1.42 1.50 15.82
N ARG A 128 1.79 2.12 16.93
CA ARG A 128 3.09 2.72 17.15
C ARG A 128 4.11 1.65 17.54
N LEU A 129 5.23 1.57 16.82
CA LEU A 129 6.27 0.56 17.00
C LEU A 129 7.48 1.12 17.76
N ALA A 130 7.32 1.48 19.03
CA ALA A 130 8.48 1.79 19.90
C ALA A 130 9.14 0.53 20.49
N ASP A 131 8.39 -0.57 20.53
CA ASP A 131 8.85 -1.92 20.86
C ASP A 131 8.19 -2.89 19.87
N LEU A 132 8.99 -3.70 19.17
CA LEU A 132 8.46 -4.66 18.20
C LEU A 132 7.65 -5.78 18.87
N ALA A 133 7.92 -6.10 20.13
CA ALA A 133 7.21 -7.11 20.91
C ALA A 133 5.86 -6.61 21.45
N ARG A 134 5.72 -5.28 21.61
CA ARG A 134 4.56 -4.64 22.26
C ARG A 134 4.14 -3.37 21.53
N PRO A 135 3.59 -3.49 20.31
CA PRO A 135 3.09 -2.36 19.56
C PRO A 135 1.91 -1.70 20.29
N GLU A 136 1.88 -0.37 20.33
CA GLU A 136 0.86 0.41 21.04
C GLU A 136 -0.21 0.91 20.06
N PRO A 137 -1.52 0.87 20.38
CA PRO A 137 -2.54 1.47 19.53
C PRO A 137 -2.29 2.98 19.32
N ALA A 138 -2.27 3.42 18.06
CA ALA A 138 -2.08 4.83 17.71
C ALA A 138 -3.31 5.43 17.03
N PHE A 139 -3.98 4.68 16.16
CA PHE A 139 -5.20 5.13 15.50
C PHE A 139 -6.09 3.95 15.07
N THR A 140 -7.39 4.18 14.97
CA THR A 140 -8.36 3.20 14.48
C THR A 140 -9.35 3.92 13.54
N GLY A 141 -9.36 3.51 12.28
CA GLY A 141 -10.16 4.12 11.23
C GLY A 141 -11.63 3.68 11.22
N PRO A 142 -12.43 4.26 10.31
CA PRO A 142 -13.84 3.93 10.19
C PRO A 142 -14.05 2.53 9.64
N TRP A 143 -15.18 1.93 10.04
CA TRP A 143 -15.63 0.67 9.48
C TRP A 143 -15.95 0.81 8.00
N GLY A 144 -15.56 -0.19 7.21
CA GLY A 144 -15.75 -0.19 5.76
C GLY A 144 -14.69 0.60 5.01
N MET A 145 -13.62 1.07 5.67
CA MET A 145 -12.53 1.78 5.00
C MET A 145 -11.16 1.14 5.23
N LYS A 146 -10.51 0.78 4.12
CA LYS A 146 -9.09 0.40 4.03
C LYS A 146 -8.32 1.44 3.23
N ASP A 147 -7.02 1.24 3.06
CA ASP A 147 -6.13 2.12 2.30
C ASP A 147 -6.00 3.56 2.85
N LEU A 148 -6.07 3.72 4.18
CA LEU A 148 -5.60 4.95 4.81
C LEU A 148 -4.06 5.00 4.75
N ARG A 149 -3.48 6.14 4.36
CA ARG A 149 -2.03 6.37 4.36
C ARG A 149 -1.70 7.75 4.92
N PHE A 150 -0.48 7.89 5.43
CA PHE A 150 -0.08 9.02 6.25
C PHE A 150 1.28 9.57 5.80
N ALA A 151 1.47 10.88 5.89
CA ALA A 151 2.76 11.53 5.69
C ALA A 151 2.88 12.82 6.53
N ASP A 152 3.97 12.95 7.28
CA ASP A 152 4.31 14.16 8.02
C ASP A 152 4.69 15.28 7.04
N LEU A 153 3.93 16.38 7.04
CA LEU A 153 4.18 17.55 6.20
C LEU A 153 5.28 18.45 6.79
N PRO A 154 5.97 19.26 5.97
CA PRO A 154 7.07 20.11 6.44
C PRO A 154 6.66 21.17 7.48
N ASP A 155 5.38 21.53 7.53
CA ASP A 155 4.82 22.49 8.48
C ASP A 155 4.41 21.84 9.82
N GLY A 156 4.67 20.54 9.99
CA GLY A 156 4.37 19.77 11.20
C GLY A 156 2.97 19.15 11.23
N ARG A 157 2.14 19.42 10.22
CA ARG A 157 0.82 18.76 10.08
C ARG A 157 0.96 17.37 9.48
N LEU A 158 -0.14 16.63 9.46
CA LEU A 158 -0.24 15.27 8.92
C LEU A 158 -1.17 15.24 7.71
N ALA A 159 -0.66 14.80 6.57
CA ALA A 159 -1.48 14.42 5.42
C ALA A 159 -2.06 13.02 5.64
N VAL A 160 -3.37 12.87 5.48
CA VAL A 160 -4.12 11.62 5.63
C VAL A 160 -4.85 11.32 4.33
N LEU A 161 -4.31 10.37 3.57
CA LEU A 161 -4.91 9.87 2.35
C LEU A 161 -6.02 8.88 2.73
N THR A 162 -7.20 9.06 2.17
CA THR A 162 -8.40 8.27 2.51
C THR A 162 -8.90 7.50 1.30
N ARG A 163 -9.69 6.44 1.54
CA ARG A 163 -10.30 5.65 0.45
C ARG A 163 -11.72 5.15 0.78
N PRO A 164 -12.69 6.06 0.93
CA PRO A 164 -14.09 5.68 1.13
C PRO A 164 -14.65 4.90 -0.06
N GLN A 165 -15.65 4.07 0.23
CA GLN A 165 -16.37 3.22 -0.71
C GLN A 165 -17.88 3.30 -0.47
N GLY A 166 -18.66 2.94 -1.49
CA GLY A 166 -20.12 2.97 -1.45
C GLY A 166 -20.70 4.35 -1.78
N GLY A 167 -22.02 4.39 -1.98
CA GLY A 167 -22.73 5.61 -2.34
C GLY A 167 -22.07 6.37 -3.52
N PRO A 168 -21.77 7.68 -3.37
CA PRO A 168 -21.11 8.48 -4.42
C PRO A 168 -19.65 8.08 -4.68
N ASP A 169 -19.00 7.42 -3.72
CA ASP A 169 -17.61 6.96 -3.80
C ASP A 169 -17.47 5.63 -4.57
N GLY A 170 -18.58 4.98 -4.91
CA GLY A 170 -18.61 3.79 -5.77
C GLY A 170 -17.71 2.67 -5.24
N ARG A 171 -16.75 2.22 -6.05
CA ARG A 171 -15.79 1.16 -5.71
C ARG A 171 -14.57 1.65 -4.92
N GLY A 172 -14.44 2.95 -4.73
CA GLY A 172 -13.33 3.55 -4.01
C GLY A 172 -12.81 4.83 -4.67
N ARG A 173 -12.83 5.94 -3.93
CA ARG A 173 -12.19 7.20 -4.35
C ARG A 173 -11.09 7.59 -3.38
N ILE A 174 -9.99 8.15 -3.89
CA ILE A 174 -8.93 8.69 -3.04
C ILE A 174 -9.36 10.07 -2.54
N GLY A 175 -9.19 10.34 -1.26
CA GLY A 175 -9.33 11.68 -0.67
C GLY A 175 -8.07 12.09 0.09
N LEU A 176 -8.03 13.34 0.54
CA LEU A 176 -6.97 13.85 1.40
C LEU A 176 -7.58 14.75 2.48
N ALA A 177 -7.24 14.47 3.74
CA ALA A 177 -7.38 15.40 4.85
C ALA A 177 -5.98 15.87 5.30
N VAL A 178 -5.89 17.10 5.81
CA VAL A 178 -4.68 17.61 6.48
C VAL A 178 -5.08 18.02 7.89
N VAL A 179 -4.51 17.35 8.88
CA VAL A 179 -4.82 17.53 10.30
C VAL A 179 -3.57 17.89 11.10
N ASP A 180 -3.71 18.38 12.32
CA ASP A 180 -2.56 18.84 13.12
C ASP A 180 -1.62 17.70 13.53
N SER A 181 -2.13 16.50 13.78
CA SER A 181 -1.33 15.32 14.15
C SER A 181 -2.16 14.03 14.07
N LEU A 182 -1.51 12.87 14.20
CA LEU A 182 -2.21 11.59 14.27
C LEU A 182 -3.16 11.51 15.48
N ALA A 183 -2.79 12.14 16.61
CA ALA A 183 -3.61 12.19 17.81
C ALA A 183 -4.84 13.11 17.66
N ALA A 184 -4.79 14.10 16.77
CA ALA A 184 -5.89 15.00 16.48
C ALA A 184 -6.85 14.45 15.40
N LEU A 185 -6.46 13.38 14.70
CA LEU A 185 -7.24 12.79 13.62
C LEU A 185 -8.54 12.16 14.13
N THR A 186 -9.66 12.60 13.57
CA THR A 186 -10.99 12.04 13.86
C THR A 186 -11.51 11.20 12.70
N ILE A 187 -12.57 10.43 12.96
CA ILE A 187 -13.30 9.70 11.92
C ILE A 187 -13.96 10.67 10.93
N ALA A 188 -14.48 11.80 11.42
CA ALA A 188 -15.11 12.82 10.58
C ALA A 188 -14.11 13.40 9.57
N ASP A 189 -12.88 13.71 10.00
CA ASP A 189 -11.82 14.19 9.08
C ASP A 189 -11.58 13.21 7.92
N ILE A 190 -11.68 11.90 8.17
CA ILE A 190 -11.47 10.85 7.16
C ILE A 190 -12.66 10.74 6.22
N GLU A 191 -13.88 10.69 6.77
CA GLU A 191 -15.11 10.49 5.99
C GLU A 191 -15.44 11.72 5.12
N GLU A 192 -15.16 12.92 5.64
CA GLU A 192 -15.41 14.21 4.99
C GLU A 192 -14.24 14.69 4.12
N ALA A 193 -13.09 14.00 4.15
CA ALA A 193 -11.89 14.34 3.39
C ALA A 193 -12.20 14.65 1.92
N PRO A 194 -11.88 15.85 1.39
CA PRO A 194 -12.09 16.17 -0.02
C PRO A 194 -11.57 15.08 -0.97
N ARG A 195 -12.40 14.70 -1.95
CA ARG A 195 -12.08 13.64 -2.91
C ARG A 195 -11.24 14.17 -4.07
N LEU A 196 -10.32 13.34 -4.57
CA LEU A 196 -9.66 13.56 -5.84
C LEU A 196 -10.63 13.20 -6.97
N GLU A 197 -11.22 14.22 -7.58
CA GLU A 197 -12.17 14.04 -8.67
C GLU A 197 -11.50 13.59 -9.96
N ARG A 198 -12.19 12.73 -10.72
CA ARG A 198 -11.78 12.24 -12.06
C ARG A 198 -10.52 11.37 -12.12
N LEU A 199 -10.09 10.81 -10.99
CA LEU A 199 -8.95 9.89 -10.97
C LEU A 199 -9.27 8.52 -11.55
N PHE A 200 -10.50 8.01 -11.32
CA PHE A 200 -10.96 6.71 -11.80
C PHE A 200 -12.31 6.81 -12.49
N ARG A 201 -12.59 5.87 -13.39
CA ARG A 201 -13.96 5.63 -13.88
C ARG A 201 -14.84 4.99 -12.79
N PRO A 202 -16.17 5.04 -12.91
CA PRO A 202 -17.07 4.44 -11.93
C PRO A 202 -16.90 2.93 -11.71
N ASP A 203 -16.45 2.20 -12.73
CA ASP A 203 -16.20 0.75 -12.73
C ASP A 203 -14.76 0.36 -12.34
N GLU A 204 -13.86 1.35 -12.30
CA GLU A 204 -12.47 1.21 -11.86
C GLU A 204 -12.35 1.67 -10.40
N TRP A 205 -11.27 1.29 -9.74
CA TRP A 205 -10.97 1.74 -8.39
C TRP A 205 -9.47 1.81 -8.13
N GLY A 206 -9.08 2.47 -7.06
CA GLY A 206 -7.71 2.50 -6.61
C GLY A 206 -7.57 3.00 -5.19
N GLY A 207 -6.33 3.09 -4.74
CA GLY A 207 -5.97 3.55 -3.40
C GLY A 207 -4.50 3.91 -3.33
N VAL A 208 -4.13 4.67 -2.30
CA VAL A 208 -2.72 4.97 -2.01
C VAL A 208 -2.15 3.84 -1.16
N ASN A 209 -0.94 3.41 -1.52
CA ASN A 209 -0.18 2.37 -0.83
C ASN A 209 1.02 2.96 -0.07
N GLN A 210 1.58 4.07 -0.54
CA GLN A 210 2.60 4.83 0.16
C GLN A 210 2.51 6.32 -0.23
N ALA A 211 2.72 7.21 0.74
CA ALA A 211 2.88 8.63 0.51
C ALA A 211 4.25 9.08 1.01
N VAL A 212 4.98 9.84 0.21
CA VAL A 212 6.26 10.45 0.58
C VAL A 212 6.19 11.95 0.32
N VAL A 213 6.75 12.76 1.22
CA VAL A 213 6.87 14.20 0.97
C VAL A 213 8.09 14.47 0.09
N LEU A 214 7.89 15.23 -0.97
CA LEU A 214 8.94 15.64 -1.91
C LEU A 214 9.58 16.98 -1.46
N PRO A 215 10.77 17.33 -1.97
CA PRO A 215 11.47 18.57 -1.58
C PRO A 215 10.68 19.86 -1.81
N ASP A 216 9.73 19.85 -2.75
CA ASP A 216 8.84 20.98 -3.04
C ASP A 216 7.59 21.04 -2.15
N GLY A 217 7.46 20.13 -1.18
CA GLY A 217 6.32 20.03 -0.28
C GLY A 217 5.11 19.28 -0.85
N THR A 218 5.15 18.86 -2.12
CA THR A 218 4.11 17.99 -2.69
C THR A 218 4.27 16.56 -2.20
N LEU A 219 3.21 15.76 -2.34
CA LEU A 219 3.22 14.34 -2.02
C LEU A 219 3.51 13.53 -3.28
N GLY A 220 4.56 12.70 -3.23
CA GLY A 220 4.75 11.59 -4.16
C GLY A 220 3.94 10.40 -3.68
N LEU A 221 3.00 9.93 -4.49
CA LEU A 221 2.09 8.86 -4.13
C LEU A 221 2.38 7.61 -4.96
N LEU A 222 2.60 6.49 -4.28
CA LEU A 222 2.48 5.16 -4.86
C LEU A 222 1.08 4.64 -4.52
N GLY A 223 0.38 4.11 -5.51
CA GLY A 223 -0.93 3.52 -5.33
C GLY A 223 -1.16 2.35 -6.27
N HIS A 224 -2.35 1.80 -6.23
CA HIS A 224 -2.84 0.85 -7.21
C HIS A 224 -4.04 1.44 -7.95
N VAL A 225 -4.16 1.07 -9.22
CA VAL A 225 -5.41 1.18 -9.97
C VAL A 225 -5.85 -0.22 -10.40
N ALA A 226 -7.15 -0.45 -10.40
CA ALA A 226 -7.72 -1.76 -10.60
C ALA A 226 -9.06 -1.74 -11.33
N ARG A 227 -9.38 -2.87 -11.93
CA ARG A 227 -10.64 -3.14 -12.63
C ARG A 227 -10.98 -4.62 -12.61
N PHE A 228 -12.21 -4.93 -13.00
CA PHE A 228 -12.58 -6.26 -13.47
C PHE A 228 -12.49 -6.34 -15.00
N ASP A 229 -12.14 -7.51 -15.54
CA ASP A 229 -12.42 -7.81 -16.94
C ASP A 229 -13.83 -8.37 -17.15
N THR A 230 -14.11 -8.81 -18.38
CA THR A 230 -15.38 -9.41 -18.77
C THR A 230 -15.62 -10.80 -18.18
N ALA A 231 -14.57 -11.51 -17.74
CA ALA A 231 -14.66 -12.80 -17.06
C ALA A 231 -14.89 -12.66 -15.55
N GLY A 232 -14.71 -11.45 -15.01
CA GLY A 232 -14.78 -11.17 -13.58
C GLY A 232 -13.42 -11.31 -12.88
N ASP A 233 -12.34 -11.46 -13.65
CA ASP A 233 -10.98 -11.51 -13.12
C ASP A 233 -10.51 -10.11 -12.71
N ARG A 234 -9.70 -10.05 -11.67
CA ARG A 234 -9.17 -8.80 -11.12
C ARG A 234 -7.84 -8.46 -11.77
N HIS A 235 -7.72 -7.19 -12.11
CA HIS A 235 -6.50 -6.59 -12.63
C HIS A 235 -6.07 -5.47 -11.71
N TYR A 236 -4.84 -5.53 -11.19
CA TYR A 236 -4.27 -4.50 -10.33
C TYR A 236 -2.90 -4.08 -10.82
N TYR A 237 -2.72 -2.77 -11.00
CA TYR A 237 -1.50 -2.18 -11.52
C TYR A 237 -0.95 -1.14 -10.54
N PRO A 238 0.33 -1.25 -10.16
CA PRO A 238 1.03 -0.18 -9.48
C PRO A 238 1.05 1.07 -10.34
N MET A 239 0.60 2.17 -9.75
CA MET A 239 0.66 3.49 -10.35
C MET A 239 1.34 4.46 -9.39
N ALA A 240 1.89 5.54 -9.93
CA ALA A 240 2.32 6.66 -9.10
C ALA A 240 1.98 8.00 -9.75
N PHE A 241 1.85 9.02 -8.90
CA PHE A 241 1.57 10.41 -9.28
C PHE A 241 1.95 11.38 -8.15
N ARG A 242 1.95 12.67 -8.44
CA ARG A 242 2.15 13.73 -7.43
C ARG A 242 0.81 14.37 -7.06
N LEU A 243 0.67 14.77 -5.80
CA LEU A 243 -0.48 15.49 -5.25
C LEU A 243 0.01 16.70 -4.45
N ASP A 244 -0.50 17.88 -4.75
CA ASP A 244 -0.32 19.07 -3.92
C ASP A 244 -1.33 19.02 -2.76
N PRO A 245 -0.88 18.90 -1.50
CA PRO A 245 -1.78 18.77 -0.35
C PRO A 245 -2.55 20.05 -0.04
N ALA A 246 -2.14 21.21 -0.56
CA ALA A 246 -2.82 22.49 -0.34
C ALA A 246 -3.95 22.73 -1.35
N THR A 247 -3.79 22.25 -2.58
CA THR A 247 -4.74 22.55 -3.68
C THR A 247 -5.53 21.35 -4.17
N LEU A 248 -5.15 20.13 -3.74
CA LEU A 248 -5.63 18.84 -4.26
C LEU A 248 -5.36 18.64 -5.76
N TRP A 249 -4.53 19.49 -6.36
CA TRP A 249 -4.08 19.29 -7.73
C TRP A 249 -3.15 18.08 -7.78
N TYR A 250 -3.31 17.24 -8.81
CA TYR A 250 -2.48 16.07 -9.00
C TYR A 250 -2.04 15.90 -10.45
N THR A 251 -0.89 15.27 -10.66
CA THR A 251 -0.38 14.93 -12.00
C THR A 251 -1.14 13.74 -12.58
N ALA A 252 -1.12 13.57 -13.91
CA ALA A 252 -1.61 12.34 -14.50
C ALA A 252 -0.90 11.11 -13.88
N PRO A 253 -1.62 10.05 -13.47
CA PRO A 253 -1.02 8.82 -13.01
C PRO A 253 -0.26 8.11 -14.13
N GLU A 254 0.81 7.45 -13.73
CA GLU A 254 1.62 6.61 -14.62
C GLU A 254 1.69 5.20 -14.03
N LEU A 255 1.52 4.17 -14.86
CA LEU A 255 1.77 2.79 -14.41
C LEU A 255 3.27 2.55 -14.34
N LEU A 256 3.68 1.80 -13.32
CA LEU A 256 5.08 1.49 -13.10
C LEU A 256 5.48 0.18 -13.78
N PHE A 257 4.63 -0.83 -13.66
CA PHE A 257 4.79 -2.17 -14.24
C PHE A 257 3.47 -2.95 -14.12
N GLU A 258 3.38 -4.07 -14.81
CA GLU A 258 2.26 -5.01 -14.75
C GLU A 258 2.73 -6.42 -14.39
N ARG A 259 1.78 -7.33 -14.09
CA ARG A 259 2.09 -8.69 -13.67
C ARG A 259 3.04 -9.42 -14.61
N ARG A 260 2.87 -9.24 -15.92
CA ARG A 260 3.64 -9.92 -16.96
C ARG A 260 5.09 -9.44 -17.09
N ASP A 261 5.45 -8.33 -16.46
CA ASP A 261 6.85 -7.89 -16.36
C ASP A 261 7.63 -8.65 -15.27
N LEU A 262 6.92 -9.41 -14.42
CA LEU A 262 7.49 -10.19 -13.32
C LEU A 262 7.61 -11.67 -13.68
N PRO A 263 8.50 -12.43 -13.01
CA PRO A 263 8.56 -13.88 -13.18
C PRO A 263 7.19 -14.56 -13.04
N PRO A 264 6.92 -15.63 -13.81
CA PRO A 264 5.70 -16.41 -13.63
C PRO A 264 5.70 -17.03 -12.22
N GLY A 265 4.52 -17.09 -11.62
CA GLY A 265 4.35 -17.50 -10.23
C GLY A 265 2.87 -17.76 -9.93
N PRO A 266 2.57 -18.47 -8.84
CA PRO A 266 1.20 -18.81 -8.47
C PRO A 266 0.38 -17.57 -8.10
N ALA A 267 -0.93 -17.73 -8.13
CA ALA A 267 -1.88 -16.85 -7.46
C ALA A 267 -2.68 -17.66 -6.44
N LYS A 268 -3.26 -16.98 -5.45
CA LYS A 268 -4.14 -17.58 -4.44
C LYS A 268 -5.39 -18.19 -5.08
N ARG A 269 -5.95 -17.49 -6.07
CA ARG A 269 -7.11 -17.89 -6.87
C ARG A 269 -6.91 -17.50 -8.33
N PRO A 270 -7.63 -18.14 -9.28
CA PRO A 270 -7.54 -17.80 -10.70
C PRO A 270 -7.84 -16.33 -11.00
N ASP A 271 -8.84 -15.75 -10.31
CA ASP A 271 -9.24 -14.34 -10.48
C ASP A 271 -8.19 -13.31 -10.05
N LEU A 272 -7.10 -13.76 -9.43
CA LEU A 272 -6.00 -12.92 -8.94
C LEU A 272 -4.73 -13.03 -9.80
N ALA A 273 -4.79 -13.73 -10.94
CA ALA A 273 -3.61 -13.99 -11.74
C ALA A 273 -2.93 -12.71 -12.27
N ASP A 274 -3.67 -11.64 -12.55
CA ASP A 274 -3.16 -10.33 -13.01
C ASP A 274 -3.18 -9.26 -11.90
N VAL A 275 -2.96 -9.68 -10.64
CA VAL A 275 -2.93 -8.78 -9.49
C VAL A 275 -1.51 -8.49 -9.04
N VAL A 276 -1.14 -7.21 -9.04
CA VAL A 276 0.05 -6.67 -8.38
C VAL A 276 -0.37 -5.58 -7.39
N PHE A 277 -0.17 -5.84 -6.11
CA PHE A 277 -0.49 -4.89 -5.04
C PHE A 277 0.80 -4.24 -4.51
N PRO A 278 1.01 -2.93 -4.74
CA PRO A 278 2.24 -2.27 -4.32
C PRO A 278 2.30 -2.10 -2.81
N GLY A 279 3.48 -2.31 -2.25
CA GLY A 279 3.82 -2.03 -0.86
C GLY A 279 4.46 -0.66 -0.72
N ALA A 280 5.59 -0.46 -1.39
CA ALA A 280 6.37 0.78 -1.29
C ALA A 280 7.34 0.96 -2.47
N LEU A 281 7.78 2.20 -2.70
CA LEU A 281 8.95 2.56 -3.47
C LEU A 281 10.05 2.99 -2.50
N VAL A 282 11.20 2.34 -2.59
CA VAL A 282 12.38 2.66 -1.77
C VAL A 282 13.47 3.23 -2.69
N PRO A 283 14.08 4.38 -2.36
CA PRO A 283 15.21 4.91 -3.12
C PRO A 283 16.33 3.89 -3.25
N ALA A 284 16.87 3.73 -4.46
CA ALA A 284 17.96 2.81 -4.76
C ALA A 284 18.95 3.47 -5.72
N PRO A 285 20.22 3.02 -5.79
CA PRO A 285 21.18 3.55 -6.76
C PRO A 285 20.63 3.51 -8.19
N GLY A 286 20.50 4.68 -8.82
CA GLY A 286 20.00 4.82 -10.19
C GLY A 286 18.47 4.78 -10.36
N GLY A 287 17.68 4.73 -9.28
CA GLY A 287 16.21 4.73 -9.37
C GLY A 287 15.52 4.37 -8.05
N VAL A 288 14.59 3.43 -8.13
CA VAL A 288 13.85 2.91 -6.97
C VAL A 288 13.72 1.39 -7.04
N THR A 289 13.57 0.77 -5.88
CA THR A 289 13.09 -0.61 -5.75
C THR A 289 11.66 -0.58 -5.23
N ALA A 290 10.72 -1.07 -6.03
CA ALA A 290 9.36 -1.31 -5.61
C ALA A 290 9.25 -2.64 -4.86
N TYR A 291 8.58 -2.61 -3.71
CA TYR A 291 8.15 -3.80 -2.98
C TYR A 291 6.68 -4.02 -3.29
N CYS A 292 6.27 -5.24 -3.63
CA CYS A 292 4.88 -5.54 -3.97
C CYS A 292 4.50 -6.97 -3.63
N GLY A 293 3.21 -7.19 -3.39
CA GLY A 293 2.58 -8.51 -3.42
C GLY A 293 2.07 -8.84 -4.82
N VAL A 294 2.09 -10.12 -5.18
CA VAL A 294 1.71 -10.63 -6.50
C VAL A 294 0.79 -11.83 -6.32
N GLY A 295 -0.40 -11.76 -6.93
CA GLY A 295 -1.40 -12.81 -6.93
C GLY A 295 -1.87 -13.25 -5.55
N ASP A 296 -1.74 -12.40 -4.53
CA ASP A 296 -1.96 -12.74 -3.11
C ASP A 296 -1.23 -14.01 -2.66
N ALA A 297 -0.03 -14.25 -3.18
CA ALA A 297 0.74 -15.46 -2.90
C ALA A 297 2.25 -15.22 -2.76
N GLU A 298 2.80 -14.28 -3.51
CA GLU A 298 4.25 -13.99 -3.51
C GLU A 298 4.52 -12.51 -3.25
N ALA A 299 5.74 -12.18 -2.84
CA ALA A 299 6.24 -10.81 -2.78
C ALA A 299 7.52 -10.63 -3.60
N TYR A 300 7.70 -9.43 -4.15
CA TYR A 300 8.80 -9.11 -5.06
C TYR A 300 9.45 -7.77 -4.72
N GLU A 301 10.75 -7.69 -5.01
CA GLU A 301 11.50 -6.46 -5.27
C GLU A 301 11.56 -6.24 -6.78
N VAL A 302 11.24 -5.02 -7.23
CA VAL A 302 11.24 -4.65 -8.65
C VAL A 302 12.02 -3.36 -8.82
N ASP A 303 13.15 -3.42 -9.52
CA ASP A 303 14.00 -2.26 -9.76
C ASP A 303 13.50 -1.47 -10.97
N LEU A 304 13.27 -0.17 -10.77
CA LEU A 304 12.65 0.75 -11.73
C LEU A 304 13.47 2.05 -11.83
N PRO A 305 13.35 2.80 -12.93
CA PRO A 305 13.69 4.22 -12.91
C PRO A 305 12.86 4.95 -11.85
N ALA A 306 13.37 6.07 -11.33
CA ALA A 306 12.62 6.90 -10.40
C ALA A 306 11.38 7.52 -11.10
N PRO A 307 10.15 7.19 -10.69
CA PRO A 307 8.95 7.71 -11.35
C PRO A 307 8.72 9.19 -11.03
N PHE A 308 9.07 9.62 -9.81
CA PHE A 308 8.97 11.02 -9.37
C PHE A 308 10.10 11.46 -8.43
N LEU A 309 11.03 10.55 -8.05
CA LEU A 309 12.15 10.92 -7.18
C LEU A 309 13.16 11.72 -8.00
N VAL A 310 13.23 13.01 -7.67
CA VAL A 310 14.37 13.85 -8.02
C VAL A 310 15.63 13.13 -7.55
N ALA A 311 16.65 13.10 -8.40
CA ALA A 311 17.93 12.46 -8.14
C ALA A 311 18.46 12.84 -6.73
N PRO A 312 19.17 11.93 -6.03
CA PRO A 312 19.98 12.36 -4.90
C PRO A 312 21.05 13.31 -5.44
N GLY A 313 20.84 14.60 -5.22
CA GLY A 313 21.74 15.67 -5.61
C GLY A 313 22.13 16.46 -4.36
N GLU A 314 23.37 16.26 -3.96
CA GLU A 314 24.22 17.16 -3.16
C GLU A 314 23.87 17.33 -1.67
N GLY A 315 24.43 16.41 -0.87
CA GLY A 315 24.96 16.71 0.46
C GLY A 315 26.46 16.44 0.47
#